data_AF-A0A4Z0P0H3-F1
#
_entry.id   AF-A0A4Z0P0H3-F1
#
_cell.length_a   1.000
_cell.length_b   1.000
_cell.length_c   1.000
_cell.angle_alpha   90.00
_cell.angle_beta   90.00
_cell.angle_gamma   90.00
#
_symmetry.space_group_name_H-M   'P 1'
#
loop_
_entity.id
_entity.type
_entity.pdbx_description
1 polymer ?
#
loop_
_entity_poly.entity_id
_entity_poly.type
_entity_poly.pdbx_seq_one_letter_code
_entity_poly.pdbx_strand_id
1 'polypeptide(L)'
;MLRKYGEAADVTAVRDAGFQWMLGEYNIDQVRNAFRQYLKTGKEIPTPADIVEILDPSVKPMCGRVYQRLVERSREGPFALTLAEQDYMDRYEQQQIKTAP
;
A
#
# COMPACT_ATOMS: atom_id res chain seq x y z
N MET A 1 39.60 8.11 -16.07
CA MET A 1 38.19 8.38 -16.44
C MET A 1 37.35 8.42 -15.17
N LEU A 2 37.06 9.60 -14.62
CA LEU A 2 36.10 9.77 -13.51
C LEU A 2 34.82 10.39 -14.06
N ARG A 3 33.80 9.58 -14.34
CA ARG A 3 32.44 10.04 -14.63
C ARG A 3 31.42 8.98 -14.19
N LYS A 4 31.19 8.84 -12.87
CA LYS A 4 30.07 8.05 -12.30
C LYS A 4 29.58 8.54 -10.92
N TYR A 5 29.84 9.80 -10.55
CA TYR A 5 29.39 10.35 -9.25
C TYR A 5 28.27 11.41 -9.36
N GLY A 6 27.86 11.81 -10.57
CA GLY A 6 26.78 12.78 -10.78
C GLY A 6 25.38 12.16 -10.83
N GLU A 7 25.24 10.97 -11.41
CA GLU A 7 23.96 10.28 -11.60
C GLU A 7 23.32 9.87 -10.26
N ALA A 8 24.13 9.44 -9.28
CA ALA A 8 23.63 8.99 -7.99
C ALA A 8 23.07 10.14 -7.11
N ALA A 9 23.64 11.34 -7.23
CA ALA A 9 23.19 12.50 -6.47
C ALA A 9 21.82 12.99 -6.95
N ASP A 10 21.60 12.99 -8.27
CA ASP A 10 20.34 13.41 -8.89
C ASP A 10 19.21 12.42 -8.55
N VAL A 11 19.50 11.11 -8.60
CA VAL A 11 18.56 10.06 -8.19
C VAL A 11 18.20 10.17 -6.70
N THR A 12 19.15 10.57 -5.85
CA THR A 12 18.90 10.75 -4.42
C THR A 12 18.00 11.96 -4.16
N ALA A 13 18.24 13.08 -4.84
CA ALA A 13 17.41 14.28 -4.72
C ALA A 13 15.96 14.04 -5.21
N VAL A 14 15.80 13.33 -6.33
CA VAL A 14 14.48 12.94 -6.85
C VAL A 14 13.74 12.00 -5.90
N ARG A 15 14.47 11.05 -5.29
CA ARG A 15 13.92 10.15 -4.28
C ARG A 15 13.45 10.92 -3.04
N ASP A 16 14.28 11.82 -2.51
CA ASP A 16 13.95 12.61 -1.33
C ASP A 16 12.74 13.52 -1.58
N ALA A 17 12.68 14.17 -2.75
CA ALA A 17 11.51 14.94 -3.18
C ALA A 17 10.24 14.08 -3.28
N GLY A 18 10.35 12.85 -3.80
CA GLY A 18 9.25 11.89 -3.85
C GLY A 18 8.76 11.47 -2.46
N PHE A 19 9.67 11.25 -1.52
CA PHE A 19 9.33 10.99 -0.12
C PHE A 19 8.65 12.19 0.54
N GLN A 20 9.16 13.40 0.32
CA GLN A 20 8.58 14.61 0.89
C GLN A 20 7.18 14.91 0.33
N TRP A 21 6.99 14.69 -0.97
CA TRP A 21 5.70 14.93 -1.63
C TRP A 21 4.65 13.88 -1.27
N MET A 22 5.00 12.58 -1.32
CA MET A 22 4.03 11.51 -1.05
C MET A 22 3.80 11.25 0.43
N LEU A 23 4.83 11.39 1.28
CA LEU A 23 4.71 11.08 2.71
C LEU A 23 4.53 12.32 3.59
N GLY A 24 4.65 13.53 3.04
CA GLY A 24 4.62 14.78 3.80
C GLY A 24 3.31 15.03 4.56
N GLU A 25 2.22 14.40 4.13
CA GLU A 25 0.91 14.49 4.79
C GLU A 25 0.72 13.48 5.94
N TYR A 26 1.62 12.51 6.08
CA TYR A 26 1.53 11.45 7.09
C TYR A 26 2.40 11.78 8.30
N ASN A 27 1.96 11.35 9.49
CA ASN A 27 2.77 11.49 10.69
C ASN A 27 4.03 10.61 10.60
N ILE A 28 5.18 11.15 11.02
CA ILE A 28 6.47 10.45 11.02
C ILE A 28 6.44 9.09 11.74
N ASP A 29 5.62 8.95 12.78
CA ASP A 29 5.46 7.68 13.51
C ASP A 29 4.69 6.64 12.70
N GLN A 30 3.70 7.07 11.91
CA GLN A 30 2.99 6.20 10.97
C GLN A 30 3.94 5.72 9.88
N VAL A 31 4.70 6.65 9.29
CA VAL A 31 5.72 6.34 8.27
C VAL A 31 6.75 5.33 8.80
N ARG A 32 7.30 5.55 10.00
CA ARG A 32 8.25 4.62 10.64
C ARG A 32 7.66 3.23 10.86
N ASN A 33 6.40 3.14 11.29
CA ASN A 33 5.73 1.87 11.48
C ASN A 33 5.50 1.15 10.14
N ALA A 34 5.11 1.88 9.08
CA ALA A 34 4.96 1.33 7.75
C ALA A 34 6.29 0.79 7.19
N PHE A 35 7.39 1.54 7.36
CA PHE A 35 8.74 1.06 7.02
C PHE A 35 9.10 -0.25 7.73
N ARG A 36 8.84 -0.34 9.04
CA ARG A 36 9.09 -1.58 9.81
C ARG A 36 8.25 -2.75 9.30
N GLN A 37 7.00 -2.51 8.90
CA GLN A 37 6.14 -3.55 8.33
C GLN A 37 6.69 -4.03 6.98
N TYR A 38 7.11 -3.12 6.10
CA TYR A 38 7.68 -3.49 4.80
C TYR A 38 8.95 -4.33 4.94
N LEU A 39 9.87 -3.93 5.83
CA LEU A 39 11.14 -4.63 6.03
C LEU A 39 10.97 -6.08 6.52
N LYS A 40 9.85 -6.41 7.18
CA LYS A 40 9.54 -7.80 7.56
C LYS A 40 9.27 -8.71 6.36
N THR A 41 8.99 -8.16 5.18
CA THR A 41 8.77 -8.94 3.94
C THR A 41 10.06 -9.40 3.27
N GLY A 42 11.24 -8.95 3.73
CA GLY A 42 12.54 -9.37 3.21
C GLY A 42 12.93 -8.76 1.86
N LYS A 43 12.22 -7.72 1.40
CA LYS A 43 12.49 -7.01 0.15
C LYS A 43 13.56 -5.91 0.30
N GLU A 44 14.03 -5.37 -0.83
CA GLU A 44 14.89 -4.17 -0.90
C GLU A 44 14.24 -2.94 -0.23
N ILE A 45 14.99 -1.84 -0.13
CA ILE A 45 14.52 -0.57 0.46
C ILE A 45 13.20 -0.14 -0.21
N PRO A 46 12.12 0.13 0.56
CA PRO A 46 10.83 0.49 -0.02
C PRO A 46 10.91 1.83 -0.75
N THR A 47 10.14 1.94 -1.83
CA THR A 47 9.86 3.21 -2.50
C THR A 47 8.83 4.02 -1.69
N PRO A 48 8.65 5.33 -1.94
CA PRO A 48 7.59 6.09 -1.30
C PRO A 48 6.20 5.48 -1.53
N ALA A 49 5.95 4.96 -2.74
CA ALA A 49 4.67 4.33 -3.10
C ALA A 49 4.42 3.05 -2.27
N ASP A 50 5.44 2.22 -2.04
CA ASP A 50 5.31 1.04 -1.16
C ASP A 50 4.89 1.42 0.27
N ILE A 51 5.38 2.56 0.76
CA ILE A 51 5.04 3.07 2.10
C ILE A 51 3.62 3.65 2.11
N VAL A 52 3.25 4.41 1.07
CA VAL A 52 1.87 4.88 0.89
C VAL A 52 0.89 3.71 0.83
N GLU A 53 1.23 2.60 0.17
CA GLU A 53 0.37 1.42 0.12
C GLU A 53 0.11 0.79 1.49
N ILE A 54 1.06 0.88 2.41
CA ILE A 54 0.89 0.41 3.79
C ILE A 54 0.10 1.43 4.62
N LEU A 55 0.34 2.72 4.41
CA LEU A 55 -0.31 3.81 5.17
C LEU A 55 -1.76 4.03 4.74
N ASP A 56 -2.02 3.93 3.44
CA ASP A 56 -3.32 4.07 2.84
C ASP A 56 -3.59 2.93 1.84
N PRO A 57 -4.04 1.78 2.34
CA PRO A 57 -4.38 0.65 1.50
C PRO A 57 -5.56 0.92 0.55
N SER A 58 -6.24 2.07 0.66
CA SER A 58 -7.32 2.49 -0.24
C SER A 58 -6.84 3.21 -1.50
N VAL A 59 -5.53 3.43 -1.66
CA VAL A 59 -4.96 4.10 -2.86
C VAL A 59 -5.02 3.23 -4.11
N LYS A 60 -5.06 1.89 -3.97
CA LYS A 60 -5.32 0.99 -5.10
C LYS A 60 -6.82 0.67 -5.19
N PRO A 61 -7.48 0.93 -6.33
CA PRO A 61 -8.87 0.51 -6.51
C PRO A 61 -8.94 -1.01 -6.41
N MET A 62 -9.67 -1.49 -5.40
CA MET A 62 -9.92 -2.91 -5.25
C MET A 62 -10.90 -3.38 -6.34
N CYS A 63 -10.82 -4.66 -6.72
CA CYS A 63 -11.55 -5.19 -7.87
C CYS A 63 -12.96 -5.61 -7.48
N GLY A 64 -13.97 -4.89 -7.95
CA GLY A 64 -15.38 -5.20 -7.67
C GLY A 64 -15.82 -6.60 -8.11
N ARG A 65 -15.23 -7.15 -9.18
CA ARG A 65 -15.54 -8.54 -9.61
C ARG A 65 -15.02 -9.59 -8.62
N VAL A 66 -13.85 -9.35 -8.01
CA VAL A 66 -13.30 -10.24 -6.98
C VAL A 66 -14.20 -10.19 -5.76
N TYR A 67 -14.61 -9.00 -5.32
CA TYR A 67 -15.55 -8.83 -4.22
C TYR A 67 -16.88 -9.57 -4.47
N GLN A 68 -17.52 -9.37 -5.64
CA GLN A 68 -18.77 -10.06 -5.99
C GLN A 68 -18.64 -11.58 -5.91
N ARG A 69 -17.53 -12.13 -6.41
CA ARG A 69 -17.26 -13.57 -6.34
C ARG A 69 -17.12 -14.08 -4.90
N LEU A 70 -16.49 -13.29 -4.02
CA LEU A 70 -16.36 -13.63 -2.60
C LEU A 70 -17.71 -13.54 -1.87
N VAL A 71 -18.56 -12.56 -2.22
CA VAL A 71 -19.94 -12.46 -1.70
C VAL A 71 -20.80 -13.65 -2.12
N GLU A 72 -20.64 -14.15 -3.34
CA GLU A 72 -21.34 -15.37 -3.78
C GLU A 72 -20.87 -16.59 -2.97
N ARG A 73 -19.55 -16.75 -2.82
CA ARG A 73 -18.96 -17.86 -2.03
C ARG A 73 -19.30 -17.79 -0.55
N SER A 74 -19.40 -16.60 0.05
CA SER A 74 -19.72 -16.48 1.48
C SER A 74 -21.09 -17.09 1.84
N ARG A 75 -21.98 -17.25 0.85
CA ARG A 75 -23.30 -17.88 1.01
C ARG A 75 -23.23 -19.40 1.10
N GLU A 76 -22.11 -20.02 0.72
CA GLU A 76 -21.92 -21.48 0.78
C GLU A 76 -21.74 -21.99 2.21
N GLY A 77 -21.38 -21.10 3.16
CA GLY A 77 -21.32 -21.41 4.58
C GLY A 77 -20.29 -20.59 5.36
N PRO A 78 -20.27 -20.72 6.69
CA PRO A 78 -19.44 -19.89 7.57
C PRO A 78 -17.91 -20.08 7.40
N PHE A 79 -17.48 -21.13 6.70
CA PHE A 79 -16.07 -21.43 6.45
C PHE A 79 -15.69 -21.34 4.96
N ALA A 80 -16.56 -20.79 4.12
CA ALA A 80 -16.34 -20.71 2.69
C ALA A 80 -15.22 -19.73 2.30
N LEU A 81 -14.85 -18.81 3.20
CA LEU A 81 -13.82 -17.80 3.01
C LEU A 81 -12.66 -17.99 3.99
N THR A 82 -11.45 -17.80 3.48
CA THR A 82 -10.22 -17.67 4.27
C THR A 82 -10.15 -16.30 4.96
N LEU A 83 -9.33 -16.17 5.99
CA LEU A 83 -9.08 -14.89 6.67
C LEU A 83 -8.60 -13.79 5.73
N ALA A 84 -7.77 -14.14 4.73
CA ALA A 84 -7.27 -13.18 3.75
C ALA A 84 -8.38 -12.71 2.79
N GLU A 85 -9.33 -13.57 2.46
CA GLU A 85 -10.50 -13.21 1.64
C GLU A 85 -11.48 -12.34 2.44
N GLN A 86 -11.62 -12.58 3.74
CA GLN A 86 -12.41 -11.73 4.64
C GLN A 86 -11.78 -10.33 4.75
N ASP A 87 -10.46 -10.25 4.99
CA ASP A 87 -9.72 -8.97 5.01
C ASP A 87 -9.86 -8.21 3.68
N TYR A 88 -9.86 -8.92 2.54
CA TYR A 88 -10.12 -8.31 1.25
C TYR A 88 -11.51 -7.66 1.16
N MET A 89 -12.56 -8.34 1.66
CA MET A 89 -13.91 -7.80 1.65
C MET A 89 -14.03 -6.57 2.55
N ASP A 90 -13.51 -6.62 3.77
CA ASP A 90 -13.53 -5.51 4.72
C ASP A 90 -12.84 -4.26 4.15
N ARG A 91 -11.68 -4.44 3.51
CA ARG A 91 -10.93 -3.35 2.88
C ARG A 91 -11.67 -2.77 1.68
N TYR A 92 -12.33 -3.62 0.88
CA TYR A 92 -13.14 -3.18 -0.26
C TYR A 92 -14.29 -2.28 0.21
N GLU A 93 -15.01 -2.70 1.25
CA GLU A 93 -16.13 -1.94 1.82
C GLU A 93 -15.68 -0.60 2.41
N GLN A 94 -14.58 -0.58 3.16
CA GLN A 94 -13.98 0.66 3.68
C GLN A 94 -13.58 1.64 2.57
N GLN A 95 -13.07 1.14 1.45
CA GLN A 95 -12.73 1.98 0.30
C GLN A 95 -13.98 2.58 -0.35
N GLN A 96 -15.07 1.81 -0.48
CA GLN A 96 -16.33 2.34 -1.02
C GLN A 96 -16.95 3.43 -0.13
N ILE A 97 -16.86 3.27 1.20
CA ILE A 97 -17.34 4.28 2.16
C ILE A 97 -16.53 5.58 2.05
N LYS A 98 -15.19 5.51 1.95
CA LYS A 98 -14.33 6.69 1.80
C LYS A 98 -14.54 7.44 0.48
N THR A 99 -15.01 6.74 -0.56
CA THR A 99 -15.21 7.32 -1.90
C THR A 99 -16.65 7.79 -2.13
N ALA A 100 -17.55 7.56 -1.16
CA ALA A 100 -18.92 8.06 -1.20
C ALA A 100 -18.94 9.59 -0.91
N PRO A 101 -19.67 10.39 -1.71
CA PRO A 101 -19.71 11.85 -1.57
C PRO A 101 -20.44 12.33 -0.31
#